data_AF-A0A1F8U399-F1
#
_entry.id   AF-A0A1F8U399-F1
#
_cell.length_a   1.000
_cell.length_b   1.000
_cell.length_c   1.000
_cell.angle_alpha   90.00
_cell.angle_beta   90.00
_cell.angle_gamma   90.00
#
_symmetry.space_group_name_H-M   'P 1'
#
loop_
_entity.id
_entity.type
_entity.pdbx_description
1 polymer ?
#
loop_
_entity_poly.entity_id
_entity_poly.type
_entity_poly.pdbx_seq_one_letter_code
_entity_poly.pdbx_strand_id
1 'polypeptide(L)'
;MKATYVDETTNETKEIAGEVSMVRIDGDKIYLKVAGKEVLFENVKEVTNAISPYQQMQTINQNFKMSSAFNLIGKDVKAKVATDDTGNNFEEIVGNVAGVRIDKSSIYAQIGDKEVLVDAIYQVN
;
A
#
# COMPACT_ATOMS: atom_id res chain seq x y z
N MET A 1 -0.80 -18.79 -2.06
CA MET A 1 -0.87 -20.20 -2.49
C MET A 1 -0.32 -21.09 -1.37
N LYS A 2 -0.87 -22.30 -1.20
CA LYS A 2 -0.35 -23.34 -0.31
C LYS A 2 -0.01 -24.60 -1.11
N ALA A 3 1.14 -25.20 -0.84
CA ALA A 3 1.61 -26.42 -1.48
C ALA A 3 2.42 -27.29 -0.50
N THR A 4 2.72 -28.52 -0.91
CA THR A 4 3.68 -29.39 -0.23
C THR A 4 4.95 -29.59 -1.04
N TYR A 5 6.09 -29.68 -0.37
CA TYR A 5 7.38 -30.01 -0.98
C TYR A 5 8.13 -31.04 -0.15
N VAL A 6 9.02 -31.80 -0.77
CA VAL A 6 9.92 -32.72 -0.07
C VAL A 6 11.19 -31.97 0.26
N ASP A 7 11.54 -31.90 1.54
CA ASP A 7 12.78 -31.28 1.98
C ASP A 7 13.96 -32.22 1.66
N GLU A 8 14.84 -31.81 0.75
CA GLU A 8 15.98 -32.62 0.32
C GLU A 8 16.98 -32.94 1.45
N THR A 9 16.93 -32.20 2.56
CA THR A 9 17.83 -32.42 3.71
C THR A 9 17.27 -33.45 4.68
N THR A 10 15.94 -33.50 4.84
CA THR A 10 15.29 -34.38 5.83
C THR A 10 14.47 -35.51 5.20
N ASN A 11 14.26 -35.49 3.88
CA ASN A 11 13.35 -36.37 3.14
C ASN A 11 11.89 -36.35 3.66
N GLU A 12 11.50 -35.29 4.38
CA GLU A 12 10.14 -35.14 4.90
C GLU A 12 9.30 -34.24 3.99
N THR A 13 8.01 -34.52 3.93
CA THR A 13 7.05 -33.63 3.27
C THR A 13 6.71 -32.47 4.19
N LYS A 14 6.95 -31.24 3.74
CA LYS A 14 6.63 -30.00 4.46
C LYS A 14 5.61 -29.17 3.69
N GLU A 15 4.79 -28.42 4.42
CA GLU A 15 3.90 -27.42 3.83
C GLU A 15 4.62 -26.09 3.63
N ILE A 16 4.29 -25.42 2.54
CA ILE A 16 4.78 -24.08 2.22
C ILE A 16 3.62 -23.21 1.76
N ALA A 17 3.59 -21.98 2.26
CA ALA A 17 2.60 -20.98 1.89
C ALA A 17 3.32 -19.70 1.45
N GLY A 18 2.87 -19.11 0.34
CA GLY A 18 3.45 -17.88 -0.15
C GLY A 18 2.92 -17.44 -1.51
N GLU A 19 3.52 -16.35 -1.99
CA GLU A 19 3.36 -15.86 -3.36
C GLU A 19 4.26 -16.65 -4.30
N VAL A 20 3.77 -16.90 -5.51
CA VAL A 20 4.56 -17.52 -6.58
C VAL A 20 5.42 -16.44 -7.21
N SER A 21 6.74 -16.55 -7.07
CA SER A 21 7.67 -15.58 -7.64
C SER A 21 8.18 -15.96 -9.04
N MET A 22 8.10 -17.24 -9.41
CA MET A 22 8.55 -17.74 -10.71
C MET A 22 7.84 -19.04 -11.08
N VAL A 23 7.71 -19.27 -12.39
CA VAL A 23 7.28 -20.56 -12.96
C VAL A 23 8.39 -21.08 -13.87
N ARG A 24 8.79 -22.34 -13.69
CA ARG A 24 9.79 -23.04 -14.51
C ARG A 24 9.15 -24.29 -15.11
N ILE A 25 9.41 -24.53 -16.39
CA ILE A 25 8.95 -25.72 -17.12
C ILE A 25 10.17 -26.53 -17.49
N ASP A 26 10.13 -27.83 -17.20
CA ASP A 26 11.21 -28.77 -17.48
C ASP A 26 10.61 -30.08 -17.98
N GLY A 27 10.64 -30.27 -19.30
CA GLY A 27 9.90 -31.34 -19.98
C GLY A 27 8.39 -31.20 -19.77
N ASP A 28 7.79 -32.23 -19.18
CA ASP A 28 6.36 -32.29 -18.83
C ASP A 28 6.06 -31.74 -17.42
N LYS A 29 7.08 -31.39 -16.64
CA LYS A 29 6.93 -30.95 -15.26
C LYS A 29 6.91 -29.43 -15.15
N ILE A 30 5.96 -28.92 -14.35
CA ILE A 30 5.83 -27.51 -14.01
C ILE A 30 6.23 -27.32 -12.56
N TYR A 31 7.17 -26.40 -12.34
CA TYR A 31 7.68 -26.01 -11.02
C TYR A 31 7.33 -24.56 -10.73
N LEU A 32 6.89 -24.29 -9.50
CA LEU A 32 6.58 -22.96 -9.00
C LEU A 32 7.59 -22.61 -7.91
N LYS A 33 8.17 -21.41 -7.97
CA LYS A 33 9.02 -20.90 -6.88
C LYS A 33 8.16 -20.16 -5.86
N VAL A 34 8.12 -20.67 -4.63
CA VAL A 34 7.34 -20.12 -3.51
C VAL A 34 8.26 -19.91 -2.32
N ALA A 35 8.32 -18.70 -1.78
CA ALA A 35 9.20 -18.35 -0.65
C ALA A 35 10.66 -18.87 -0.82
N GLY A 36 11.18 -18.87 -2.05
CA GLY A 36 12.53 -19.29 -2.37
C GLY A 36 12.72 -20.79 -2.66
N LYS A 37 11.70 -21.64 -2.48
CA LYS A 37 11.74 -23.09 -2.77
C LYS A 37 10.94 -23.43 -4.02
N GLU A 38 11.42 -24.42 -4.79
CA GLU A 38 10.68 -24.94 -5.94
C GLU A 38 9.69 -26.02 -5.46
N VAL A 39 8.45 -25.92 -5.92
CA VAL A 39 7.40 -26.91 -5.68
C VAL A 39 6.80 -27.36 -7.01
N LEU A 40 6.49 -28.65 -7.15
CA LEU A 40 5.75 -29.14 -8.30
C LEU A 40 4.34 -28.58 -8.30
N PHE A 41 3.85 -28.18 -9.47
CA PHE A 41 2.48 -27.70 -9.66
C PHE A 41 1.44 -28.72 -9.17
N GLU A 42 1.70 -30.01 -9.42
CA GLU A 42 0.89 -31.15 -8.95
C GLU A 42 0.70 -31.17 -7.42
N ASN A 43 1.65 -30.60 -6.66
CA ASN A 43 1.61 -30.58 -5.20
C ASN A 43 0.95 -29.32 -4.62
N VAL A 44 0.39 -28.45 -5.47
CA VAL A 44 -0.36 -27.27 -5.05
C VAL A 44 -1.72 -27.69 -4.53
N LYS A 45 -2.01 -27.34 -3.28
CA LYS A 45 -3.29 -27.68 -2.63
C LYS A 45 -4.33 -26.57 -2.78
N GLU A 46 -3.89 -25.31 -2.73
CA GLU A 46 -4.79 -24.16 -2.68
C GLU A 46 -4.17 -22.93 -3.37
N VAL A 47 -4.90 -22.36 -4.33
CA VAL A 47 -4.55 -21.08 -4.95
C VAL A 47 -5.60 -20.06 -4.56
N THR A 48 -5.16 -18.99 -3.90
CA THR A 48 -6.01 -17.87 -3.49
C THR A 48 -5.43 -16.57 -4.03
N ASN A 49 -6.31 -15.63 -4.36
CA ASN A 49 -5.97 -14.23 -4.57
C ASN A 49 -5.62 -13.60 -3.22
N ALA A 50 -4.47 -13.97 -2.67
CA ALA A 50 -3.95 -13.31 -1.49
C ALA A 50 -3.48 -11.91 -1.90
N ILE A 51 -4.30 -10.89 -1.66
CA ILE A 51 -3.79 -9.51 -1.60
C ILE A 51 -2.72 -9.54 -0.52
N SER A 52 -1.46 -9.28 -0.89
CA SER A 52 -0.36 -9.32 0.07
C SER A 52 -0.69 -8.43 1.28
N PRO A 53 -0.28 -8.80 2.51
CA PRO A 53 -0.51 -7.96 3.69
C PRO A 53 -0.03 -6.52 3.51
N TYR A 54 1.02 -6.34 2.71
CA TYR A 54 1.54 -5.02 2.32
C TYR A 54 0.53 -4.21 1.47
N GLN A 55 -0.10 -4.82 0.47
CA GLN A 55 -1.14 -4.17 -0.33
C GLN A 55 -2.40 -3.88 0.49
N GLN A 56 -2.79 -4.79 1.39
CA GLN A 56 -3.89 -4.54 2.32
C GLN A 56 -3.59 -3.35 3.23
N MET A 57 -2.39 -3.28 3.81
CA MET A 57 -1.97 -2.18 4.68
C MET A 57 -1.92 -0.83 3.92
N GLN A 58 -1.42 -0.82 2.69
CA GLN A 58 -1.46 0.39 1.84
C GLN A 58 -2.89 0.87 1.62
N THR A 59 -3.81 -0.06 1.31
CA THR A 59 -5.23 0.25 1.11
C THR A 59 -5.86 0.82 2.39
N ILE A 60 -5.58 0.21 3.54
CA ILE A 60 -6.04 0.70 4.85
C ILE A 60 -5.51 2.11 5.13
N ASN A 61 -4.22 2.35 4.92
CA ASN A 61 -3.61 3.66 5.12
C ASN A 61 -4.24 4.73 4.21
N GLN A 62 -4.49 4.41 2.95
CA GLN A 62 -5.16 5.32 2.02
C GLN A 62 -6.60 5.65 2.48
N ASN A 63 -7.36 4.63 2.90
CA ASN A 63 -8.72 4.84 3.42
C ASN A 63 -8.73 5.69 4.69
N PHE A 64 -7.74 5.52 5.58
CA PHE A 64 -7.61 6.32 6.79
C PHE A 64 -7.29 7.79 6.49
N LYS A 65 -6.35 8.04 5.57
CA LYS A 65 -6.04 9.40 5.10
C LYS A 65 -7.26 10.06 4.46
N MET A 66 -8.00 9.32 3.64
CA MET A 66 -9.20 9.82 2.97
C MET A 66 -10.31 10.17 3.96
N SER A 67 -10.55 9.31 4.96
CA SER A 67 -11.53 9.57 6.02
C SER A 67 -11.15 10.81 6.83
N SER A 68 -9.87 10.94 7.17
CA SER A 68 -9.34 12.12 7.87
C SER A 68 -9.53 13.39 7.03
N ALA A 69 -9.24 13.34 5.73
CA ALA A 69 -9.41 14.46 4.82
C ALA A 69 -10.87 14.90 4.69
N PHE A 70 -11.80 13.97 4.55
CA PHE A 70 -13.23 14.31 4.49
C PHE A 70 -13.74 14.98 5.77
N ASN A 71 -13.20 14.62 6.94
CA ASN A 71 -13.54 15.29 8.19
C ASN A 71 -13.04 16.74 8.27
N LEU A 72 -12.11 17.15 7.42
CA LEU A 72 -11.62 18.53 7.37
C LEU A 72 -12.59 19.47 6.64
N ILE A 73 -13.44 18.95 5.75
CA ILE A 73 -14.37 19.77 4.97
C ILE A 73 -15.27 20.59 5.92
N GLY A 74 -15.31 21.89 5.67
CA GLY A 74 -16.05 22.86 6.48
C GLY A 74 -15.34 23.30 7.76
N LYS A 75 -14.16 22.76 8.09
CA LYS A 75 -13.36 23.19 9.25
C LYS A 75 -12.33 24.24 8.86
N ASP A 76 -11.99 25.08 9.83
CA ASP A 76 -10.89 26.03 9.70
C ASP A 76 -9.58 25.36 10.07
N VAL A 77 -8.59 25.41 9.18
CA VAL A 77 -7.32 24.71 9.35
C VAL A 77 -6.13 25.65 9.21
N LYS A 78 -4.98 25.21 9.70
CA LYS A 78 -3.68 25.81 9.40
C LYS A 78 -2.75 24.76 8.79
N ALA A 79 -2.08 25.15 7.71
CA ALA A 79 -1.14 24.30 7.00
C ALA A 79 0.18 25.02 6.72
N LYS A 80 1.27 24.24 6.63
CA LYS A 80 2.60 24.76 6.24
C LYS A 80 3.00 24.18 4.89
N VAL A 81 3.10 25.03 3.88
CA VAL A 81 3.49 24.62 2.53
C VAL A 81 4.91 25.12 2.26
N ALA A 82 5.81 24.22 1.87
CA ALA A 82 7.18 24.59 1.53
C ALA A 82 7.16 25.53 0.30
N THR A 83 7.89 26.63 0.38
CA THR A 83 7.98 27.62 -0.72
C THR A 83 9.23 27.41 -1.60
N ASP A 84 10.10 26.48 -1.21
CA ASP A 84 11.30 26.10 -1.94
C ASP A 84 11.56 24.59 -1.85
N ASP A 85 12.43 24.11 -2.75
CA ASP A 85 12.86 22.71 -2.79
C ASP A 85 13.79 22.32 -1.63
N THR A 86 14.23 23.28 -0.82
CA THR A 86 15.09 23.01 0.34
C THR A 86 14.30 22.65 1.60
N GLY A 87 12.98 22.87 1.61
CA GLY A 87 12.10 22.57 2.74
C GLY A 87 12.39 23.41 3.98
N ASN A 88 13.09 24.54 3.83
CA ASN A 88 13.48 25.41 4.94
C ASN A 88 12.54 26.60 5.10
N ASN A 89 11.92 27.05 4.01
CA ASN A 89 10.94 28.12 4.03
C ASN A 89 9.53 27.56 3.84
N PHE A 90 8.60 28.04 4.66
CA PHE A 90 7.20 27.64 4.64
C PHE A 90 6.30 28.86 4.57
N GLU A 91 5.27 28.77 3.76
CA GLU A 91 4.11 29.66 3.80
C GLU A 91 3.05 29.03 4.72
N GLU A 92 2.53 29.82 5.66
CA GLU A 92 1.38 29.41 6.48
C GLU A 92 0.09 29.76 5.73
N ILE A 93 -0.74 28.74 5.49
CA ILE A 93 -2.05 28.88 4.87
C ILE A 93 -3.09 28.64 5.96
N VAL A 94 -3.99 29.61 6.15
CA VAL A 94 -5.07 29.55 7.12
C VAL A 94 -6.40 29.77 6.41
N GLY A 95 -7.39 28.93 6.65
CA GLY A 95 -8.72 29.13 6.12
C GLY A 95 -9.61 27.91 6.23
N ASN A 96 -10.83 28.05 5.72
CA ASN A 96 -11.83 26.99 5.69
C ASN A 96 -11.56 26.01 4.55
N VAL A 97 -11.73 24.72 4.81
CA VAL A 97 -11.62 23.68 3.77
C VAL A 97 -12.93 23.57 2.99
N ALA A 98 -12.93 24.02 1.75
CA ALA A 98 -14.12 23.96 0.88
C ALA A 98 -14.37 22.56 0.30
N GLY A 99 -13.31 21.76 0.15
CA GLY A 99 -13.38 20.42 -0.43
C GLY A 99 -12.05 19.70 -0.38
N VAL A 100 -12.05 18.44 -0.81
CA VAL A 100 -10.84 17.63 -0.93
C VAL A 100 -10.75 17.01 -2.31
N ARG A 101 -9.54 16.98 -2.87
CA ARG A 101 -9.22 16.34 -4.15
C ARG A 101 -8.20 15.25 -3.93
N ILE A 102 -8.38 14.14 -4.63
CA ILE A 102 -7.45 13.01 -4.62
C ILE A 102 -6.78 12.96 -5.99
N ASP A 103 -5.45 12.94 -5.99
CA ASP A 103 -4.65 12.69 -7.19
C ASP A 103 -3.63 11.60 -6.91
N LYS A 104 -3.80 10.47 -7.60
CA LYS A 104 -3.05 9.22 -7.36
C LYS A 104 -3.12 8.79 -5.88
N SER A 105 -2.07 9.08 -5.12
CA SER A 105 -1.95 8.74 -3.70
C SER A 105 -1.89 9.96 -2.79
N SER A 106 -1.93 11.16 -3.37
CA SER A 106 -1.86 12.43 -2.66
C SER A 106 -3.27 12.99 -2.47
N ILE A 107 -3.56 13.44 -1.25
CA ILE A 107 -4.84 14.05 -0.90
C ILE A 107 -4.60 15.52 -0.62
N TYR A 108 -5.36 16.37 -1.29
CA TYR A 108 -5.28 17.82 -1.21
C TYR A 108 -6.57 18.38 -0.62
N ALA A 109 -6.45 19.32 0.32
CA ALA A 109 -7.54 20.14 0.82
C ALA A 109 -7.56 21.47 0.06
N GLN A 110 -8.74 21.90 -0.38
CA GLN A 110 -8.93 23.21 -0.99
C GLN A 110 -9.20 24.26 0.10
N ILE A 111 -8.28 25.21 0.24
CA ILE A 111 -8.35 26.30 1.23
C ILE A 111 -8.31 27.62 0.45
N GLY A 112 -9.47 28.25 0.28
CA GLY A 112 -9.63 29.37 -0.65
C GLY A 112 -9.28 28.96 -2.08
N ASP A 113 -8.37 29.71 -2.71
CA ASP A 113 -7.89 29.43 -4.07
C ASP A 113 -6.66 28.50 -4.11
N LYS A 114 -6.21 28.00 -2.95
CA LYS A 114 -5.03 27.14 -2.84
C LYS A 114 -5.42 25.69 -2.57
N GLU A 115 -4.64 24.77 -3.16
CA GLU A 115 -4.68 23.35 -2.82
C GLU A 115 -3.48 22.99 -1.97
N VAL A 116 -3.72 22.36 -0.82
CA VAL A 116 -2.68 22.03 0.15
C VAL A 116 -2.73 20.55 0.48
N LEU A 117 -1.58 19.89 0.55
CA LEU A 117 -1.53 18.49 0.99
C LEU A 117 -2.15 18.36 2.39
N VAL A 118 -3.01 17.35 2.58
CA VAL A 118 -3.61 17.07 3.89
C VAL A 118 -2.53 16.78 4.94
N ASP A 119 -1.43 16.15 4.52
CA ASP A 119 -0.28 15.87 5.39
C ASP A 119 0.45 17.15 5.86
N ALA A 120 0.22 18.31 5.21
CA ALA A 120 0.78 19.60 5.59
C ALA A 120 -0.08 20.38 6.59
N ILE A 121 -1.30 19.90 6.89
CA ILE A 121 -2.21 20.49 7.88
C ILE A 121 -1.77 20.04 9.27
N TYR A 122 -1.50 20.99 10.16
CA TYR A 122 -1.01 20.70 11.52
C TYR A 122 -1.97 21.17 12.62
N GLN A 123 -2.98 21.97 12.28
CA GLN A 123 -4.00 22.44 13.23
C GLN A 123 -5.37 22.48 12.56
N VAL A 124 -6.39 22.06 13.31
CA VAL A 124 -7.80 22.09 12.95
C VAL A 124 -8.56 22.77 14.08
N ASN A 125 -9.42 23.73 13.76
CA ASN A 125 -10.25 24.47 14.71
C ASN A 125 -11.74 24.13 14.52
#